data_AF-A0A8H9DAJ7-F1
#
_entry.id   AF-A0A8H9DAJ7-F1
#
_cell.length_a   1.000
_cell.length_b   1.000
_cell.length_c   1.000
_cell.angle_alpha   90.00
_cell.angle_beta   90.00
_cell.angle_gamma   90.00
#
_symmetry.space_group_name_H-M   'P 1'
#
loop_
_entity.id
_entity.type
_entity.pdbx_description
1 polymer ?
#
loop_
_entity_poly.entity_id
_entity_poly.type
_entity_poly.pdbx_seq_one_letter_code
_entity_poly.pdbx_strand_id
1 'polypeptide(L)' 'MSEIFNIYCDESCHLENDHQPVMLQGAIWCPQQEVPRLSKAVQDMKLRHNKKAGERLPDLRQCERLP' A
#
# COMPACT_ATOMS: atom_id res chain seq x y z
N MET A 1 -6.59 -9.85 -23.79
CA MET A 1 -5.95 -8.68 -23.15
C MET A 1 -5.26 -9.19 -21.90
N SER A 2 -4.01 -8.82 -21.67
CA SER A 2 -3.28 -9.20 -20.45
C SER A 2 -3.78 -8.35 -19.28
N GLU A 3 -4.25 -8.99 -18.21
CA GLU A 3 -4.60 -8.29 -16.98
C GLU A 3 -3.32 -7.88 -16.23
N ILE A 4 -3.24 -6.62 -15.82
CA ILE A 4 -2.13 -6.09 -15.03
C ILE A 4 -2.52 -6.12 -13.56
N PHE A 5 -1.65 -6.70 -12.73
CA PHE A 5 -1.81 -6.75 -11.28
C PHE A 5 -0.71 -5.96 -10.60
N ASN A 6 -1.11 -5.11 -9.66
CA ASN A 6 -0.20 -4.40 -8.78
C ASN A 6 0.02 -5.24 -7.52
N ILE A 7 1.27 -5.40 -7.09
CA ILE A 7 1.64 -6.09 -5.86
C ILE A 7 2.16 -5.03 -4.88
N TYR A 8 1.61 -5.02 -3.68
CA TYR A 8 1.96 -4.09 -2.61
C TYR A 8 2.62 -4.89 -1.48
N CYS A 9 3.91 -4.67 -1.28
CA CYS A 9 4.67 -5.31 -0.21
C CYS A 9 4.69 -4.40 1.03
N ASP A 10 4.58 -5.00 2.21
CA ASP A 10 4.71 -4.33 3.49
C ASP A 10 5.88 -4.93 4.28
N GLU A 11 6.79 -4.05 4.67
CA GLU A 11 7.97 -4.33 5.50
C GLU A 11 7.80 -3.72 6.90
N SER A 12 6.56 -3.60 7.36
CA SER A 12 6.21 -2.98 8.65
C SER A 12 6.79 -3.67 9.88
N CYS A 13 7.37 -4.87 9.74
CA CYS A 13 8.13 -5.52 10.81
C CYS A 13 9.63 -5.17 10.82
N HIS A 14 10.12 -4.29 9.92
CA HIS A 14 11.50 -3.86 9.94
C HIS A 14 11.68 -2.62 10.83
N LEU A 15 11.99 -2.86 12.10
CA LEU A 15 12.51 -1.82 12.98
C LEU A 15 14.04 -1.83 12.84
N GLU A 16 14.63 -0.72 12.38
CA GLU A 16 16.09 -0.59 12.36
C GLU A 16 16.63 -0.87 13.77
N ASN A 17 17.52 -1.87 13.88
CA ASN A 17 18.11 -2.37 15.13
C ASN A 17 17.16 -3.20 16.03
N ASP A 18 16.17 -3.91 15.49
CA ASP A 18 15.33 -4.82 16.29
C ASP A 18 16.04 -6.12 16.73
N HIS A 19 17.23 -6.40 16.18
CA HIS A 19 18.04 -7.60 16.44
C HIS A 19 17.35 -8.93 16.12
N GLN A 20 16.28 -8.92 15.33
CA GLN A 20 15.53 -10.12 14.99
C GLN A 20 16.17 -10.85 13.79
N PRO A 21 16.38 -12.18 13.87
CA PRO A 21 17.07 -12.94 12.81
C PRO A 21 16.20 -13.26 11.61
N VAL A 22 14.88 -12.99 11.67
CA VAL A 22 13.91 -13.32 10.63
C VAL A 22 13.07 -12.08 10.31
N MET A 23 13.00 -11.76 9.02
CA MET A 23 12.13 -10.72 8.49
C MET A 23 10.88 -11.35 7.88
N LEU A 24 9.70 -10.81 8.20
CA LEU A 24 8.45 -11.16 7.53
C LEU A 24 8.12 -10.08 6.49
N GLN A 25 8.04 -10.47 5.23
CA GLN A 25 7.56 -9.60 4.15
C GLN A 25 6.13 -10.02 3.80
N GLY A 26 5.17 -9.13 4.06
CA GLY A 26 3.77 -9.32 3.67
C GLY A 26 3.54 -8.75 2.27
N ALA A 27 2.65 -9.35 1.47
CA ALA A 27 2.23 -8.76 0.21
C ALA A 27 0.73 -8.96 -0.04
N ILE A 28 0.11 -7.98 -0.66
CA ILE A 28 -1.25 -8.06 -1.20
C ILE A 28 -1.23 -7.65 -2.68
N TRP A 29 -2.21 -8.10 -3.46
CA TRP A 29 -2.27 -7.80 -4.89
C TRP A 29 -3.65 -7.30 -5.30
N CYS A 30 -3.71 -6.53 -6.39
CA CYS A 30 -4.93 -5.93 -6.90
C CYS A 30 -4.86 -5.73 -8.42
N PRO A 31 -5.93 -6.05 -9.18
CA PRO A 31 -6.03 -5.62 -10.58
C PRO A 31 -5.84 -4.10 -10.69
N GLN A 32 -5.01 -3.64 -11.62
CA GLN A 32 -4.67 -2.22 -11.77
C GLN A 32 -5.91 -1.33 -11.93
N GLN A 33 -6.93 -1.83 -12.61
CA GLN A 33 -8.22 -1.15 -12.83
C GLN A 33 -9.05 -0.91 -11.56
N GLU A 34 -8.85 -1.71 -10.51
CA GLU A 34 -9.59 -1.60 -9.24
C GLU A 34 -8.96 -0.61 -8.25
N VAL A 35 -7.69 -0.22 -8.49
CA VAL A 35 -6.92 0.66 -7.60
C VAL A 35 -7.62 1.99 -7.29
N PRO A 36 -8.22 2.72 -8.27
CA PRO A 36 -8.91 3.98 -7.98
C PRO A 36 -10.10 3.79 -7.04
N ARG A 37 -10.88 2.71 -7.24
CA ARG A 37 -12.06 2.40 -6.41
C ARG A 37 -11.65 2.07 -4.98
N LEU A 38 -10.66 1.21 -4.81
CA LEU A 38 -10.16 0.81 -3.49
C LEU A 38 -9.53 1.99 -2.74
N SER A 39 -8.74 2.81 -3.44
CA SER A 39 -8.10 4.00 -2.84
C SER A 39 -9.13 4.97 -2.27
N LYS A 40 -10.22 5.21 -3.00
CA LYS A 40 -11.34 6.04 -2.53
C LYS A 40 -12.03 5.42 -1.31
N ALA A 41 -12.31 4.12 -1.34
CA ALA A 41 -12.92 3.43 -0.21
C ALA A 41 -12.05 3.52 1.07
N VAL A 42 -10.73 3.41 0.94
CA VAL A 42 -9.78 3.59 2.07
C VAL A 42 -9.81 5.02 2.59
N GLN A 43 -9.84 6.02 1.72
CA GLN A 43 -9.97 7.42 2.13
C GLN A 43 -11.28 7.68 2.88
N ASP A 44 -12.40 7.18 2.36
CA ASP A 44 -13.70 7.30 3.00
C ASP A 44 -13.72 6.62 4.38
N MET A 45 -13.07 5.45 4.52
CA MET A 45 -12.87 4.80 5.83
C MET A 45 -12.06 5.68 6.79
N LYS A 46 -10.93 6.25 6.36
CA LYS A 46 -10.10 7.12 7.20
C LYS A 46 -10.89 8.33 7.71
N LEU A 47 -11.70 8.95 6.84
CA LEU A 47 -12.56 10.08 7.19
C LEU A 47 -13.63 9.71 8.22
N ARG A 48 -14.31 8.56 8.03
CA ARG A 48 -15.33 8.08 9.00
C ARG A 48 -14.78 7.84 10.40
N HIS A 49 -13.52 7.44 10.51
CA HIS A 49 -12.88 7.12 11.79
C HIS A 49 -12.01 8.24 12.36
N ASN A 50 -12.18 9.47 11.88
CA ASN A 50 -11.51 10.68 12.40
C ASN A 50 -9.97 10.62 12.38
N LYS A 51 -9.37 9.75 11.56
CA LYS A 51 -7.92 9.77 11.31
C LYS A 51 -7.64 10.84 10.27
N LYS A 52 -6.71 11.78 10.57
CA LYS A 52 -6.37 12.89 9.67
C LYS A 52 -6.12 12.37 8.24
N ALA A 53 -6.82 12.93 7.26
CA ALA A 53 -6.58 12.72 5.83
C ALA A 53 -5.26 13.36 5.33
N GLY A 54 -4.30 13.58 6.23
CA GLY A 54 -3.06 14.33 6.00
C GLY A 54 -1.97 13.52 5.31
N GLU A 55 -2.01 12.19 5.42
CA GLU A 55 -1.21 11.33 4.57
C GLU A 55 -2.04 11.07 3.32
N ARG A 56 -1.88 11.94 2.31
CA ARG A 56 -2.22 11.57 0.94
C ARG A 56 -1.50 10.25 0.70
N LEU A 57 -2.23 9.13 0.65
CA LEU A 57 -1.68 7.88 0.16
C LEU A 57 -1.04 8.25 -1.18
N PRO A 58 0.28 8.08 -1.33
CA PRO A 58 0.92 8.39 -2.59
C PRO A 58 0.11 7.67 -3.66
N ASP A 59 -0.15 8.37 -4.76
CA ASP A 59 -0.76 7.73 -5.91
C ASP A 59 0.08 6.49 -6.20
N LEU A 60 -0.45 5.31 -5.95
CA LEU A 60 0.32 4.06 -5.97
C LEU A 60 0.90 3.79 -7.36
N ARG A 61 0.41 4.50 -8.39
CA ARG A 61 0.99 4.58 -9.75
C ARG A 61 2.35 5.29 -9.80
N GLN A 62 2.74 6.01 -8.75
CA GLN A 62 4.02 6.74 -8.66
C GLN A 62 5.13 5.91 -8.01
N CYS A 63 4.81 4.77 -7.38
CA CYS A 63 5.82 3.86 -6.82
C CYS A 63 6.58 3.07 -7.89
N GLU A 64 6.09 2.97 -9.13
CA GLU A 64 6.73 2.25 -10.24
C GLU A 64 7.92 3.02 -10.88
N ARG A 65 8.54 3.96 -10.17
CA ARG A 65 9.77 4.66 -10.61
C ARG A 65 10.93 4.48 -9.64
N LEU A 66 11.11 3.25 -9.16
CA LEU A 66 12.43 2.83 -8.66
C LEU A 66 13.24 2.31 -9.87
N PRO A 67 14.45 2.84 -10.11
CA PRO A 67 15.34 2.34 -11.15
C PRO A 67 15.80 0.89 -10.88
#